data_AF-A0A935U2E8-F1
#
_entry.id   AF-A0A935U2E8-F1
#
_cell.length_a   1.000
_cell.length_b   1.000
_cell.length_c   1.000
_cell.angle_alpha   90.00
_cell.angle_beta   90.00
_cell.angle_gamma   90.00
#
_symmetry.space_group_name_H-M   'P 1'
#
loop_
_entity.id
_entity.type
_entity.pdbx_description
1 polymer ?
#
loop_
_entity_poly.entity_id
_entity_poly.type
_entity_poly.pdbx_seq_one_letter_code
_entity_poly.pdbx_strand_id
1 'polypeptide(L)'
;MPPPAAESLHATHVEDMLHRCGAAHLRARKHGSAVLVESGPAADPVKHFRLRRETGVLWRLDMATHTGRWEPTPFRGALDDLVTTVVDDFPWTLMPIA
;
A
#
# COMPACT_ATOMS: atom_id res chain seq x y z
N MET A 1 17.23 3.29 -16.10
CA MET A 1 16.53 4.46 -15.53
C MET A 1 15.99 4.06 -14.16
N PRO A 2 16.23 4.84 -13.08
CA PRO A 2 15.65 4.54 -11.78
C PRO A 2 14.11 4.60 -11.84
N PRO A 3 13.38 3.84 -11.00
CA PRO A 3 11.93 3.94 -10.95
C PRO A 3 11.50 5.37 -10.58
N PRO A 4 10.40 5.89 -11.16
CA PRO A 4 9.89 7.18 -10.76
C PRO A 4 9.52 7.19 -9.27
N ALA A 5 9.73 8.34 -8.62
CA ALA A 5 9.34 8.50 -7.23
C ALA A 5 7.81 8.42 -7.09
N ALA A 6 7.35 7.90 -5.96
CA ALA A 6 5.98 8.11 -5.55
C ALA A 6 5.87 9.57 -5.06
N GLU A 7 4.79 10.23 -5.44
CA GLU A 7 4.43 11.56 -4.94
C GLU A 7 3.50 11.48 -3.73
N SER A 8 3.50 12.50 -2.88
CA SER A 8 2.64 12.55 -1.67
C SER A 8 1.15 12.43 -2.01
N LEU A 9 0.73 12.94 -3.17
CA LEU A 9 -0.66 12.83 -3.64
C LEU A 9 -1.11 11.37 -3.79
N HIS A 10 -0.22 10.47 -4.23
CA HIS A 10 -0.56 9.05 -4.31
C HIS A 10 -0.83 8.45 -2.93
N ALA A 11 -0.08 8.87 -1.91
CA ALA A 11 -0.29 8.39 -0.55
C ALA A 11 -1.63 8.87 -0.01
N THR A 12 -1.93 10.17 -0.12
CA THR A 12 -3.24 10.72 0.26
C THR A 12 -4.39 10.02 -0.45
N HIS A 13 -4.28 9.81 -1.76
CA HIS A 13 -5.32 9.12 -2.54
C HIS A 13 -5.55 7.67 -2.09
N VAL A 14 -4.47 6.91 -1.85
CA VAL A 14 -4.56 5.53 -1.35
C VAL A 14 -5.20 5.48 0.04
N GLU A 15 -4.83 6.39 0.94
CA GLU A 15 -5.43 6.49 2.27
C GLU A 15 -6.93 6.78 2.19
N ASP A 16 -7.33 7.77 1.40
CA ASP A 16 -8.73 8.13 1.18
C ASP A 16 -9.56 6.96 0.61
N MET A 17 -8.98 6.19 -0.33
CA MET A 17 -9.64 5.00 -0.87
C MET A 17 -9.87 3.93 0.21
N LEU A 18 -8.84 3.62 1.00
CA LEU A 18 -8.94 2.63 2.07
C LEU A 18 -9.94 3.05 3.16
N HIS A 19 -9.97 4.34 3.49
CA HIS A 19 -10.93 4.88 4.46
C HIS A 19 -12.37 4.78 3.95
N ARG A 20 -12.62 5.08 2.66
CA ARG A 20 -13.95 4.89 2.04
C ARG A 20 -14.40 3.43 2.05
N CYS A 21 -13.46 2.49 2.06
CA CYS A 21 -13.73 1.05 2.18
C CYS A 21 -13.85 0.57 3.65
N GLY A 22 -13.84 1.47 4.63
CA GLY A 22 -14.03 1.16 6.05
C GLY A 22 -12.73 0.87 6.82
N ALA A 23 -11.56 1.00 6.20
CA ALA A 23 -10.27 0.73 6.83
C ALA A 23 -9.62 2.03 7.39
N ALA A 24 -10.37 2.77 8.22
CA ALA A 24 -9.96 4.08 8.75
C ALA A 24 -8.75 4.03 9.72
N HIS A 25 -8.38 2.86 10.22
CA HIS A 25 -7.20 2.63 11.06
C HIS A 25 -5.89 2.56 10.26
N LEU A 26 -5.98 2.48 8.92
CA LEU A 26 -4.83 2.46 8.04
C LEU A 26 -4.36 3.87 7.72
N ARG A 27 -3.04 4.02 7.56
CA ARG A 27 -2.38 5.24 7.07
C ARG A 27 -1.54 4.87 5.86
N ALA A 28 -1.49 5.75 4.88
CA ALA A 28 -0.62 5.59 3.72
C ALA A 28 0.47 6.66 3.71
N ARG A 29 1.72 6.26 3.46
CA ARG A 29 2.84 7.21 3.40
C ARG A 29 3.75 6.97 2.21
N LYS A 30 4.28 8.06 1.68
CA LYS A 30 5.28 8.03 0.60
C LYS A 30 6.65 7.62 1.14
N HIS A 31 7.31 6.68 0.46
CA HIS A 31 8.67 6.23 0.75
C HIS A 31 9.41 5.86 -0.55
N GLY A 32 10.34 6.71 -0.99
CA GLY A 32 11.06 6.50 -2.25
C GLY A 32 10.10 6.40 -3.45
N SER A 33 10.13 5.28 -4.16
CA SER A 33 9.22 4.95 -5.26
C SER A 33 7.95 4.20 -4.83
N ALA A 34 7.67 4.10 -3.52
CA ALA A 34 6.54 3.35 -3.00
C ALA A 34 5.59 4.19 -2.15
N VAL A 35 4.32 3.77 -2.11
CA VAL A 35 3.34 4.10 -1.07
C VAL A 35 3.26 2.91 -0.12
N LEU A 36 3.52 3.12 1.16
CA LEU A 36 3.42 2.11 2.21
C LEU A 36 2.09 2.29 2.92
N VAL A 37 1.39 1.18 3.15
CA VAL A 37 0.17 1.14 3.94
C VAL A 37 0.45 0.41 5.25
N GLU A 38 0.19 1.10 6.35
CA GLU A 38 0.55 0.68 7.70
C GLU A 38 -0.50 1.08 8.74
N SER A 39 -0.54 0.38 9.87
CA SER A 39 -1.37 0.71 11.04
C SER A 39 -0.52 0.77 12.31
N GLY A 40 -1.15 0.92 13.49
CA GLY A 40 -0.46 0.97 14.78
C GLY A 40 0.20 2.31 15.12
N PRO A 41 1.09 2.37 16.13
CA PRO A 41 1.81 3.60 16.47
C PRO A 41 2.80 4.01 15.38
N ALA A 42 3.07 5.32 15.22
CA ALA A 42 4.05 5.78 14.22
C ALA A 42 5.49 5.32 14.50
N ALA A 43 5.82 5.07 15.78
CA ALA A 43 7.14 4.59 16.19
C ALA A 43 7.34 3.09 15.96
N ASP A 44 6.24 2.33 15.88
CA ASP A 44 6.25 0.89 15.65
C ASP A 44 5.10 0.50 14.71
N PRO A 45 5.21 0.86 13.41
CA PRO A 45 4.14 0.66 12.47
C PRO A 45 4.02 -0.80 12.05
N VAL A 46 2.78 -1.29 12.03
CA VAL A 46 2.43 -2.59 11.47
C VAL A 46 2.28 -2.43 9.95
N LYS A 47 3.15 -3.08 9.18
CA LYS A 47 3.13 -3.02 7.72
C LYS A 47 2.08 -3.97 7.15
N HIS A 48 1.25 -3.50 6.23
CA HIS A 48 0.27 -4.32 5.53
C HIS A 48 0.75 -4.64 4.11
N PHE A 49 0.80 -3.62 3.26
CA PHE A 49 1.25 -3.74 1.87
C PHE A 49 1.97 -2.47 1.42
N ARG A 50 2.61 -2.55 0.26
CA ARG A 50 3.12 -1.36 -0.42
C ARG A 50 2.82 -1.41 -1.91
N LEU A 51 2.62 -0.24 -2.50
CA LEU A 51 2.45 -0.04 -3.93
C LEU A 51 3.72 0.60 -4.45
N ARG A 52 4.52 -0.13 -5.23
CA ARG A 52 5.79 0.35 -5.78
C ARG A 52 5.61 0.77 -7.22
N ARG A 53 5.95 2.03 -7.53
CA ARG A 53 5.89 2.61 -8.87
C ARG A 53 6.97 1.98 -9.74
N GLU A 54 6.59 1.41 -10.88
CA GLU A 54 7.52 0.82 -11.86
C GLU A 54 7.74 1.77 -13.04
N THR A 55 6.68 2.42 -13.53
CA THR A 55 6.72 3.45 -14.58
C THR A 55 5.71 4.56 -14.27
N GLY A 56 5.48 5.50 -15.20
CA GLY A 56 4.58 6.65 -14.97
C GLY A 56 3.22 6.26 -14.39
N VAL A 57 2.56 5.25 -14.97
CA VAL A 57 1.21 4.79 -14.57
C VAL A 57 1.20 3.37 -14.00
N LEU A 58 2.28 2.60 -14.14
CA LEU A 58 2.33 1.20 -13.72
C LEU A 58 2.90 1.07 -12.31
N TRP A 59 2.17 0.34 -11.47
CA TRP A 59 2.53 0.02 -10.10
C TRP A 59 2.59 -1.50 -9.90
N ARG A 60 3.28 -1.94 -8.85
CA ARG A 60 3.26 -3.33 -8.35
C ARG A 60 2.84 -3.35 -6.89
N LEU A 61 2.02 -4.34 -6.54
CA LEU A 61 1.68 -4.66 -5.16
C LEU A 61 2.74 -5.60 -4.56
N ASP A 62 3.32 -5.21 -3.44
CA ASP A 62 4.14 -6.08 -2.60
C ASP A 62 3.47 -6.20 -1.22
N MET A 63 3.46 -7.40 -0.63
CA MET A 63 2.87 -7.66 0.69
C MET A 63 3.94 -7.74 1.76
N ALA A 64 3.60 -7.34 2.99
CA ALA A 64 4.46 -7.58 4.15
C ALA A 64 4.30 -9.03 4.63
N THR A 65 5.42 -9.71 4.88
CA THR A 65 5.42 -10.97 5.63
C THR A 65 5.18 -10.72 7.12
N HIS A 66 4.90 -11.77 7.89
CA HIS A 66 4.84 -11.70 9.36
C HIS A 66 6.14 -11.20 10.02
N THR A 67 7.27 -11.23 9.30
CA THR A 67 8.56 -10.67 9.74
C THR A 67 8.80 -9.23 9.28
N GLY A 68 7.81 -8.60 8.61
CA GLY A 68 7.90 -7.23 8.12
C GLY A 68 8.78 -7.06 6.87
N ARG A 69 9.15 -8.17 6.20
CA ARG A 69 9.85 -8.17 4.91
C ARG A 69 8.84 -7.96 3.78
N TRP A 70 9.24 -7.24 2.74
CA TRP A 70 8.43 -7.05 1.55
C TRP A 70 8.63 -8.19 0.55
N GLU A 71 7.53 -8.79 0.11
CA GLU A 71 7.53 -9.80 -0.96
C GLU A 71 6.67 -9.37 -2.13
N PRO A 72 7.20 -9.45 -3.37
CA PRO A 72 6.46 -9.03 -4.54
C PRO A 72 5.33 -10.00 -4.85
N THR A 73 4.17 -9.44 -5.22
CA THR A 73 3.08 -10.23 -5.79
C THR A 73 3.14 -10.21 -7.33
N PRO A 74 2.38 -11.08 -8.02
CA PRO A 74 2.19 -10.98 -9.47
C PRO A 74 1.38 -9.75 -9.90
N PHE A 75 0.65 -9.09 -8.99
CA PHE A 75 -0.29 -8.01 -9.32
C PHE A 75 0.44 -6.72 -9.71
N ARG A 76 0.12 -6.24 -10.90
CA ARG A 76 0.60 -4.98 -11.46
C ARG A 76 -0.54 -4.29 -12.19
N GLY A 77 -0.62 -2.97 -12.10
CA GLY A 77 -1.72 -2.21 -12.70
C GLY A 77 -1.66 -0.73 -12.36
N ALA A 78 -2.76 -0.04 -12.59
CA ALA A 78 -2.95 1.30 -12.07
C ALA A 78 -3.05 1.25 -10.54
N LEU A 79 -2.82 2.40 -9.89
CA LEU A 79 -2.83 2.51 -8.43
C LEU A 79 -4.19 2.07 -7.85
N ASP A 80 -5.27 2.61 -8.40
CA ASP A 80 -6.65 2.36 -7.95
C ASP A 80 -7.07 0.89 -8.13
N ASP A 81 -6.67 0.26 -9.24
CA ASP A 81 -6.92 -1.15 -9.49
C ASP A 81 -6.26 -2.02 -8.42
N LEU A 82 -5.01 -1.71 -8.05
CA LEU A 82 -4.29 -2.48 -7.03
C LEU A 82 -4.89 -2.26 -5.63
N VAL A 83 -5.38 -1.06 -5.31
CA VAL A 83 -6.09 -0.83 -4.04
C VAL A 83 -7.39 -1.65 -4.02
N THR A 84 -8.13 -1.67 -5.13
CA THR A 84 -9.36 -2.46 -5.28
C THR A 84 -9.05 -3.95 -5.13
N THR A 85 -8.00 -4.47 -5.78
CA THR A 85 -7.53 -5.85 -5.60
C THR A 85 -7.24 -6.17 -4.13
N VAL A 86 -6.60 -5.27 -3.37
CA VAL A 86 -6.33 -5.53 -1.95
C VAL A 86 -7.64 -5.57 -1.13
N VAL A 87 -8.56 -4.65 -1.39
CA VAL A 87 -9.84 -4.57 -0.68
C VAL A 87 -10.73 -5.78 -0.97
N ASP A 88 -10.81 -6.19 -2.23
CA ASP A 88 -11.74 -7.24 -2.67
C ASP A 88 -11.17 -8.65 -2.49
N ASP A 89 -9.91 -8.87 -2.90
CA ASP A 89 -9.31 -10.20 -2.94
C ASP A 89 -8.49 -10.53 -1.68
N PHE A 90 -8.00 -9.51 -0.96
CA PHE A 90 -7.15 -9.67 0.22
C PHE A 90 -7.64 -8.92 1.47
N PRO A 91 -8.95 -8.86 1.78
CA PRO A 91 -9.47 -8.02 2.86
C PRO A 91 -8.89 -8.36 4.24
N TRP A 92 -8.52 -9.63 4.48
CA TRP A 92 -7.89 -10.04 5.74
C TRP A 92 -6.53 -9.36 5.99
N THR A 93 -5.86 -8.88 4.93
CA THR A 93 -4.60 -8.14 5.06
C THR A 93 -4.81 -6.72 5.58
N LEU A 94 -6.04 -6.20 5.57
CA LEU A 94 -6.38 -4.85 6.02
C LEU A 94 -6.90 -4.82 7.46
N MET A 95 -7.08 -5.97 8.11
CA MET A 95 -7.68 -6.03 9.44
C MET A 95 -6.82 -5.29 10.47
N PRO A 96 -7.43 -4.63 11.47
CA PRO A 96 -6.70 -4.12 12.63
C PRO A 96 -5.93 -5.26 13.30
N ILE A 97 -4.64 -5.05 13.57
CA ILE A 97 -3.85 -6.00 14.36
C ILE A 97 -4.00 -5.60 15.83
N ALA A 98 -4.47 -6.54 16.64
CA ALA A 98 -4.71 -6.38 18.08
C ALA A 98 -3.40 -6.39 18.89
#